data_AF-A0A8H4QVS6-F1
#
_entry.id   AF-A0A8H4QVS6-F1
#
_cell.length_a   1.000
_cell.length_b   1.000
_cell.length_c   1.000
_cell.angle_alpha   90.00
_cell.angle_beta   90.00
_cell.angle_gamma   90.00
#
_symmetry.space_group_name_H-M   'P 1'
#
loop_
_entity.id
_entity.type
_entity.pdbx_description
1 polymer ?
#
loop_
_entity_poly.entity_id
_entity_poly.type
_entity_poly.pdbx_seq_one_letter_code
_entity_poly.pdbx_strand_id
1 'polypeptide(L)'
;MIPVLIASRAAAITADFLAGQWSKQSLRPVMFSLGRQLLSTARTCLRAQQHPFASSTSRLFSMSTPVEAGYKMKSHSGAKKRWRSLGSGNAFKRGKAGHSHMNVSKPPARKNRLSTTAYSNSAQTHKLKKLLLPYGSN
;
A
#
# COMPACT_ATOMS: atom_id res chain seq x y z
N MET A 1 18.38 -24.12 57.88
CA MET A 1 19.22 -25.33 57.96
C MET A 1 18.43 -26.50 57.42
N ILE A 2 19.11 -27.38 56.68
CA ILE A 2 18.68 -28.64 56.03
C ILE A 2 18.13 -28.49 54.57
N PRO A 3 18.96 -28.84 53.57
CA PRO A 3 18.64 -28.97 52.14
C PRO A 3 18.58 -30.44 51.67
N VAL A 4 17.84 -30.74 50.59
CA VAL A 4 17.89 -32.01 49.80
C VAL A 4 17.44 -31.64 48.37
N LEU A 5 18.29 -31.37 47.36
CA LEU A 5 19.11 -32.25 46.50
C LEU A 5 18.36 -33.46 45.89
N ILE A 6 18.18 -33.49 44.55
CA ILE A 6 18.63 -34.56 43.63
C ILE A 6 17.84 -34.56 42.28
N ALA A 7 18.63 -34.66 41.20
CA ALA A 7 18.39 -35.16 39.83
C ALA A 7 17.37 -34.42 38.92
N SER A 8 17.77 -33.78 37.82
CA SER A 8 18.53 -34.24 36.65
C SER A 8 17.81 -35.32 35.85
N ARG A 9 17.13 -34.92 34.76
CA ARG A 9 16.88 -35.77 33.58
C ARG A 9 17.00 -34.93 32.31
N ALA A 10 18.12 -35.14 31.64
CA ALA A 10 18.31 -34.84 30.24
C ALA A 10 17.42 -35.74 29.38
N ALA A 11 16.90 -35.20 28.28
CA ALA A 11 16.54 -35.97 27.10
C ALA A 11 16.54 -35.02 25.89
N ALA A 12 17.66 -35.04 25.18
CA ALA A 12 17.74 -34.54 23.81
C ALA A 12 16.88 -35.42 22.91
N ILE A 13 16.05 -34.82 22.06
CA ILE A 13 15.42 -35.49 20.92
C ILE A 13 15.94 -34.78 19.67
N THR A 14 16.99 -35.38 19.13
CA THR A 14 17.36 -35.38 17.72
C THR A 14 16.22 -35.93 16.86
N ALA A 15 15.86 -35.25 15.78
CA ALA A 15 15.56 -35.89 14.50
C ALA A 15 15.33 -34.82 13.42
N ASP A 16 16.27 -34.80 12.49
CA ASP A 16 16.17 -34.23 11.15
C ASP A 16 14.89 -34.68 10.43
N PHE A 17 14.15 -33.75 9.82
CA PHE A 17 13.12 -34.08 8.85
C PHE A 17 13.22 -33.19 7.62
N LEU A 18 13.96 -33.73 6.65
CA LEU A 18 13.73 -33.66 5.21
C LEU A 18 13.62 -32.29 4.53
N ALA A 19 14.72 -31.98 3.85
CA ALA A 19 14.80 -31.19 2.63
C ALA A 19 13.71 -31.60 1.62
N GLY A 20 12.80 -30.68 1.31
CA GLY A 20 11.87 -30.76 0.19
C GLY A 20 12.32 -29.81 -0.92
N GLN A 21 13.02 -30.34 -1.91
CA GLN A 21 13.44 -29.63 -3.12
C GLN A 21 12.23 -29.12 -3.92
N TRP A 22 12.18 -27.81 -4.20
CA TRP A 22 11.25 -27.23 -5.16
C TRP A 22 11.87 -27.22 -6.56
N SER A 23 11.41 -28.14 -7.39
CA SER A 23 11.74 -28.25 -8.81
C SER A 23 11.19 -27.06 -9.59
N LYS A 24 12.08 -26.33 -10.28
CA LYS A 24 11.74 -25.29 -11.26
C LYS A 24 11.17 -25.96 -12.52
N GLN A 25 9.93 -25.66 -12.87
CA GLN A 25 9.42 -25.93 -14.22
C GLN A 25 9.23 -24.61 -14.97
N SER A 26 10.15 -24.39 -15.90
CA SER A 26 10.12 -23.36 -16.93
C SER A 26 9.19 -23.82 -18.04
N LEU A 27 8.11 -23.09 -18.30
CA LEU A 27 7.34 -23.21 -19.54
C LEU A 27 7.48 -21.93 -20.36
N ARG A 28 7.88 -22.16 -21.61
CA ARG A 28 8.25 -21.18 -22.64
C ARG A 28 7.00 -20.53 -23.25
N PRO A 29 7.12 -19.31 -23.82
CA PRO A 29 6.02 -18.59 -24.43
C PRO A 29 5.64 -19.17 -25.79
N VAL A 30 4.34 -19.33 -26.04
CA VAL A 30 3.80 -19.60 -27.38
C VAL A 30 3.56 -18.30 -28.11
N MET A 31 4.26 -18.17 -29.24
CA MET A 31 4.15 -17.08 -30.22
C MET A 31 2.83 -17.22 -30.97
N PHE A 32 1.97 -16.19 -30.91
CA PHE A 32 0.90 -16.00 -31.89
C PHE A 32 1.23 -14.79 -32.75
N SER A 33 1.91 -15.08 -33.87
CA SER A 33 2.02 -14.22 -35.04
C SER A 33 0.75 -14.41 -35.86
N LEU A 34 -0.12 -13.41 -35.87
CA LEU A 34 -1.17 -13.27 -36.88
C LEU A 34 -1.01 -11.87 -37.48
N GLY A 35 -0.29 -11.84 -38.60
CA GLY A 35 -0.37 -10.72 -39.52
C GLY A 35 -1.75 -10.68 -40.18
N ARG A 36 -2.16 -9.48 -40.59
CA ARG A 36 -2.43 -9.13 -41.99
C ARG A 36 -2.83 -7.67 -42.08
N GLN A 37 -2.22 -7.02 -43.05
CA GLN A 37 -2.49 -5.68 -43.55
C GLN A 37 -3.97 -5.55 -43.94
N LEU A 38 -4.53 -4.34 -43.83
CA LEU A 38 -5.49 -3.83 -44.80
C LEU A 38 -5.37 -2.31 -44.90
N LEU A 39 -5.01 -1.89 -46.12
CA LEU A 39 -4.96 -0.54 -46.64
C LEU A 39 -6.38 0.02 -46.76
N SER A 40 -6.61 1.29 -46.41
CA SER A 40 -7.82 2.02 -46.83
C SER A 40 -7.50 3.48 -47.10
N THR A 41 -7.21 3.73 -48.37
CA THR A 41 -7.77 4.77 -49.25
C THR A 41 -7.90 6.19 -48.71
N ALA A 42 -7.06 7.07 -49.27
CA ALA A 42 -7.21 8.51 -49.28
C ALA A 42 -8.57 8.93 -49.88
N ARG A 43 -9.27 9.84 -49.20
CA ARG A 43 -10.35 10.65 -49.79
C ARG A 43 -9.97 12.13 -49.69
N THR A 44 -9.56 12.59 -50.85
CA THR A 44 -9.63 13.91 -51.47
C THR A 44 -10.41 15.05 -50.80
N CYS A 45 -10.07 16.23 -51.33
CA CYS A 45 -10.80 17.49 -51.48
C CYS A 45 -10.82 18.48 -50.30
N LEU A 46 -10.01 19.53 -50.49
CA LEU A 46 -10.13 20.85 -49.88
C LEU A 46 -11.58 21.38 -49.93
N ARG A 47 -12.03 22.00 -48.85
CA ARG A 47 -12.77 23.25 -48.96
C ARG A 47 -12.50 24.13 -47.74
N ALA A 48 -11.94 25.30 -48.04
CA ALA A 48 -11.76 26.41 -47.14
C ALA A 48 -13.09 26.84 -46.49
N GLN A 49 -13.06 27.14 -45.20
CA GLN A 49 -13.73 28.31 -44.62
C GLN A 49 -12.91 28.80 -43.42
N GLN A 50 -12.30 29.97 -43.59
CA GLN A 50 -11.71 30.74 -42.50
C GLN A 50 -12.84 31.51 -41.82
N HIS A 51 -13.06 31.25 -40.52
CA HIS A 51 -13.82 32.13 -39.64
C HIS A 51 -12.85 32.61 -38.55
N PRO A 52 -12.70 33.92 -38.30
CA PRO A 52 -11.88 34.41 -37.21
C PRO A 52 -12.67 34.23 -35.90
N PHE A 53 -12.62 33.03 -35.32
CA PHE A 53 -13.11 32.83 -33.96
C PHE A 53 -12.11 33.51 -33.02
N ALA A 54 -12.64 34.43 -32.21
CA ALA A 54 -11.92 35.16 -31.18
C ALA A 54 -10.91 34.26 -30.46
N SER A 55 -9.65 34.69 -30.44
CA SER A 55 -8.56 34.02 -29.73
C SER A 55 -8.80 34.11 -28.22
N SER A 56 -9.73 33.30 -27.73
CA SER A 56 -9.72 32.85 -26.35
C SER A 56 -8.38 32.14 -26.17
N THR A 57 -7.47 32.78 -25.44
CA THR A 57 -6.21 32.17 -25.02
C THR A 57 -6.56 31.01 -24.09
N SER A 58 -6.97 29.89 -24.69
CA SER A 58 -7.08 28.62 -24.02
C SER A 58 -5.69 28.34 -23.48
N ARG A 59 -5.57 28.35 -22.16
CA ARG A 59 -4.35 27.93 -21.48
C ARG A 59 -4.09 26.50 -21.95
N LEU A 60 -3.18 26.36 -22.91
CA LEU A 60 -2.71 25.09 -23.43
C LEU A 60 -2.08 24.36 -22.25
N PHE A 61 -2.86 23.54 -21.56
CA PHE A 61 -2.37 22.71 -20.49
C PHE A 61 -1.37 21.75 -21.14
N SER A 62 -0.10 21.84 -20.72
CA SER A 62 0.99 21.05 -21.29
C SER A 62 0.59 19.58 -21.34
N MET A 63 0.46 19.03 -22.56
CA MET A 63 0.21 17.62 -22.82
C MET A 63 1.51 16.80 -22.74
N SER A 64 2.50 17.26 -21.99
CA SER A 64 3.69 16.45 -21.69
C SER A 64 3.23 15.18 -20.97
N THR A 65 3.51 14.02 -21.55
CA THR A 65 3.17 12.74 -20.93
C THR A 65 3.88 12.66 -19.56
N PRO A 66 3.19 12.29 -18.46
CA PRO A 66 3.80 12.20 -17.13
C PRO A 66 4.99 11.23 -17.02
N VAL A 67 5.30 10.52 -18.10
CA VAL A 67 6.35 9.50 -18.21
C VAL A 67 7.75 10.11 -18.11
N GLU A 68 7.95 11.35 -18.55
CA GLU A 68 9.29 11.98 -18.49
C GLU A 68 9.73 12.31 -17.05
N ALA A 69 8.78 12.54 -16.14
CA ALA A 69 9.06 12.91 -14.76
C ALA A 69 9.42 11.74 -13.81
N GLY A 70 9.42 10.49 -14.30
CA GLY A 70 9.67 9.30 -13.49
C GLY A 70 8.55 8.97 -12.50
N TYR A 71 8.37 7.68 -12.19
CA TYR A 71 7.32 7.24 -11.26
C TYR A 71 7.69 7.53 -9.80
N LYS A 72 6.94 8.43 -9.15
CA LYS A 72 7.06 8.70 -7.70
C LYS A 72 6.04 7.87 -6.91
N MET A 73 6.51 7.17 -5.87
CA MET A 73 5.63 6.46 -4.94
C MET A 73 4.65 7.42 -4.27
N LYS A 74 3.35 7.08 -4.27
CA LYS A 74 2.32 7.90 -3.61
C LYS A 74 2.05 7.36 -2.21
N SER A 75 1.75 8.27 -1.27
CA SER A 75 1.27 7.87 0.06
C SER A 75 -0.22 7.54 0.03
N HIS A 76 -0.62 6.49 0.75
CA HIS A 76 -2.02 6.06 0.83
C HIS A 76 -2.85 7.10 1.60
N SER A 77 -3.69 7.86 0.89
CA SER A 77 -4.41 9.02 1.43
C SER A 77 -5.28 8.67 2.64
N GLY A 78 -5.99 7.55 2.62
CA GLY A 78 -6.82 7.10 3.73
C GLY A 78 -6.04 6.68 4.98
N ALA A 79 -4.79 6.25 4.80
CA ALA A 79 -3.89 5.89 5.90
C ALA A 79 -3.26 7.15 6.47
N LYS A 80 -2.81 8.05 5.59
CA LYS A 80 -2.29 9.37 5.95
C LYS A 80 -3.31 10.18 6.74
N LYS A 81 -4.61 10.03 6.52
CA LYS A 81 -5.64 10.71 7.33
C LYS A 81 -5.83 10.12 8.73
N ARG A 82 -5.61 8.81 8.92
CA ARG A 82 -5.96 8.09 10.16
C ARG A 82 -4.79 7.86 11.12
N TRP A 83 -3.58 7.75 10.60
CA TRP A 83 -2.38 7.44 11.38
C TRP A 83 -1.42 8.63 11.39
N ARG A 84 -0.85 8.95 12.56
CA ARG A 84 0.18 9.98 12.71
C ARG A 84 1.49 9.38 13.20
N SER A 85 2.60 9.79 12.60
CA SER A 85 3.95 9.41 12.99
C SER A 85 4.31 10.06 14.33
N LEU A 86 4.98 9.32 15.20
CA LEU A 86 5.62 9.89 16.38
C LEU A 86 7.01 10.42 16.02
N GLY A 87 7.54 11.35 16.81
CA GLY A 87 8.88 11.94 16.59
C GLY A 87 10.01 10.90 16.56
N SER A 88 9.85 9.80 17.30
CA SER A 88 10.79 8.66 17.30
C SER A 88 10.80 7.87 15.97
N GLY A 89 9.81 8.06 15.08
CA GLY A 89 9.72 7.36 13.80
C GLY A 89 9.38 5.86 13.89
N ASN A 90 9.36 5.30 15.11
CA ASN A 90 9.19 3.88 15.32
C ASN A 90 7.75 3.41 15.51
N ALA A 91 6.85 4.29 15.94
CA ALA A 91 5.45 3.95 16.13
C ALA A 91 4.53 5.04 15.57
N PHE A 92 3.29 4.65 15.32
CA PHE A 92 2.22 5.51 14.85
C PHE A 92 1.10 5.57 15.87
N LYS A 93 0.42 6.71 15.96
CA LYS A 93 -0.74 6.92 16.81
C LYS A 93 -2.03 7.05 15.99
N ARG A 94 -3.15 6.64 16.58
CA ARG A 94 -4.52 6.80 16.05
C ARG A 94 -5.56 6.86 17.16
N GLY A 95 -6.77 7.32 16.84
CA GLY A 95 -7.92 7.16 17.74
C GLY A 95 -8.42 5.72 17.81
N LYS A 96 -8.92 5.29 18.98
CA LYS A 96 -9.62 3.99 19.12
C LYS A 96 -10.93 3.98 18.33
N ALA A 97 -11.35 2.79 17.91
CA ALA A 97 -12.60 2.62 17.17
C ALA A 97 -13.80 2.54 18.12
N GLY A 98 -15.00 2.81 17.62
CA GLY A 98 -16.25 2.58 18.35
C GLY A 98 -16.63 3.65 19.37
N HIS A 99 -16.12 4.88 19.24
CA HIS A 99 -16.49 6.01 20.13
C HIS A 99 -17.40 7.06 19.49
N SER A 100 -17.83 6.87 18.24
CA SER A 100 -18.57 7.88 17.47
C SER A 100 -20.08 7.90 17.79
N HIS A 101 -20.76 6.76 17.80
CA HIS A 101 -22.20 6.66 18.07
C HIS A 101 -22.53 5.45 19.00
N MET A 102 -23.77 5.36 19.46
CA MET A 102 -24.22 4.37 20.47
C MET A 102 -23.37 4.42 21.75
N ASN A 103 -23.14 5.62 22.26
CA ASN A 103 -22.40 5.81 23.52
C ASN A 103 -23.28 5.69 24.76
N VAL A 104 -24.62 5.71 24.60
CA VAL A 104 -25.60 5.61 25.69
C VAL A 104 -25.57 4.22 26.34
N SER A 105 -25.48 3.15 25.55
CA SER A 105 -25.44 1.76 26.05
C SER A 105 -24.08 1.35 26.62
N LYS A 106 -23.04 2.19 26.48
CA LYS A 106 -21.68 1.87 26.93
C LYS A 106 -21.46 2.41 28.34
N PRO A 107 -20.90 1.60 29.26
CA PRO A 107 -20.58 2.09 30.60
C PRO A 107 -19.53 3.21 30.54
N PRO A 108 -19.54 4.17 31.48
CA PRO A 108 -18.58 5.29 31.51
C PRO A 108 -17.11 4.85 31.44
N ALA A 109 -16.74 3.79 32.15
CA ALA A 109 -15.38 3.23 32.11
C ALA A 109 -14.95 2.83 30.68
N ARG A 110 -15.86 2.25 29.89
CA ARG A 110 -15.58 1.89 28.50
C ARG A 110 -15.44 3.13 27.62
N LYS A 111 -16.26 4.16 27.82
CA LYS A 111 -16.14 5.43 27.08
C LYS A 111 -14.77 6.09 27.34
N ASN A 112 -14.33 6.14 28.59
CA ASN A 112 -13.02 6.69 28.96
C ASN A 112 -11.86 5.89 28.34
N ARG A 113 -11.96 4.57 28.29
CA ARG A 113 -10.94 3.76 27.59
C ARG A 113 -10.91 4.02 26.09
N LEU A 114 -12.07 4.24 25.46
CA LEU A 114 -12.18 4.48 24.03
C LEU A 114 -11.81 5.92 23.62
N SER A 115 -11.83 6.89 24.53
CA SER A 115 -11.36 8.25 24.24
C SER A 115 -9.84 8.34 24.17
N THR A 116 -9.12 7.38 24.74
CA THR A 116 -7.64 7.34 24.70
C THR A 116 -7.08 7.08 23.30
N THR A 117 -5.83 7.50 23.10
CA THR A 117 -5.06 7.23 21.88
C THR A 117 -4.55 5.79 21.84
N ALA A 118 -4.58 5.17 20.67
CA ALA A 118 -4.02 3.86 20.41
C ALA A 118 -2.71 3.95 19.61
N TYR A 119 -1.74 3.15 19.99
CA TYR A 119 -0.48 2.97 19.26
C TYR A 119 -0.57 1.79 18.29
N SER A 120 0.29 1.79 17.27
CA SER A 120 0.43 0.70 16.31
C SER A 120 1.13 -0.51 16.90
N ASN A 121 0.67 -1.70 16.54
CA ASN A 121 1.39 -2.95 16.82
C ASN A 121 2.62 -3.07 15.89
N SER A 122 3.56 -3.97 16.20
CA SER A 122 4.76 -4.21 15.38
C SER A 122 4.42 -4.55 13.91
N ALA A 123 3.50 -5.49 13.69
CA ALA A 123 3.05 -5.89 12.35
C ALA A 123 2.40 -4.74 11.57
N GLN A 124 1.57 -3.93 12.26
CA GLN A 124 0.92 -2.76 11.65
C GLN A 124 1.96 -1.69 11.27
N THR A 125 2.94 -1.48 12.14
CA THR A 125 4.03 -0.54 11.93
C THR A 125 4.83 -0.91 10.69
N HIS A 126 5.16 -2.20 10.51
CA HIS A 126 5.86 -2.66 9.31
C HIS A 126 5.08 -2.35 8.03
N LYS A 127 3.78 -2.66 8.03
CA LYS A 127 2.89 -2.36 6.89
C LYS A 127 2.79 -0.85 6.61
N LEU A 128 2.68 -0.04 7.66
CA LEU A 128 2.57 1.41 7.55
C LEU A 128 3.84 2.02 6.95
N LYS A 129 5.02 1.64 7.46
CA LYS A 129 6.31 2.16 6.98
C LYS A 129 6.62 1.75 5.54
N LYS A 130 6.36 0.50 5.19
CA LYS A 130 6.80 -0.06 3.90
C LYS A 130 5.80 0.16 2.75
N LEU A 131 4.51 0.06 3.02
CA LEU A 131 3.50 -0.01 1.95
C LEU A 131 2.59 1.22 1.89
N LEU A 132 2.20 1.79 3.03
CA LEU A 132 1.15 2.82 3.07
C LEU A 132 1.70 4.24 3.14
N LEU A 133 2.77 4.46 3.91
CA LEU A 133 3.30 5.78 4.25
C LEU A 133 4.82 5.85 4.01
N PRO A 134 5.29 5.77 2.75
CA PRO A 134 6.71 5.80 2.42
C PRO A 134 7.41 7.10 2.86
N TYR A 135 6.67 8.21 2.91
CA TYR A 135 7.19 9.52 3.32
C TYR A 135 6.72 9.97 4.71
N GLY A 136 6.09 9.08 5.48
CA GLY A 136 5.49 9.44 6.76
C GLY A 136 4.18 10.22 6.64
N SER A 137 3.72 10.77 7.77
CA SER A 137 2.38 11.38 7.90
C SER A 137 2.36 12.71 8.65
N ASN A 138 3.53 13.28 8.94
CA ASN A 138 3.66 14.58 9.59
C ASN A 138 3.29 15.72 8.65
#